data_AF-A0A914JWY6-F1
#
_entry.id   AF-A0A914JWY6-F1
#
_cell.length_a   1.000
_cell.length_b   1.000
_cell.length_c   1.000
_cell.angle_alpha   90.00
_cell.angle_beta   90.00
_cell.angle_gamma   90.00
#
_symmetry.space_group_name_H-M   'P 1'
#
loop_
_entity.id
_entity.type
_entity.pdbx_description
1 polymer ?
#
loop_
_entity_poly.entity_id
_entity_poly.type
_entity_poly.pdbx_seq_one_letter_code
_entity_poly.pdbx_strand_id
1 'polypeptide(L)'
;MFNDLGIYGTPGQVKRKEPYNPTKAMRAMEDFTRKVGGYAFLYADIFMTEDEFNQMFDLTLYNNVREKYHCNDAFPKLYDKVKPEIDVITIGEKYGQEN
;
A
#
# COMPACT_ATOMS: atom_id res chain seq x y z
N MET A 1 -19.33 3.72 -10.81
CA MET A 1 -18.83 2.43 -11.35
C MET A 1 -17.35 2.36 -11.04
N PHE A 2 -16.88 1.28 -10.43
CA PHE A 2 -15.45 1.06 -10.18
C PHE A 2 -14.85 0.25 -11.33
N ASN A 3 -13.62 0.57 -11.73
CA ASN A 3 -12.84 -0.21 -12.68
C ASN A 3 -11.68 -0.82 -11.93
N ASP A 4 -11.42 -2.10 -12.19
CA ASP A 4 -10.23 -2.78 -11.68
C ASP A 4 -9.06 -2.55 -12.65
N LEU A 5 -7.94 -2.04 -12.13
CA LEU A 5 -6.77 -1.68 -12.93
C LEU A 5 -5.52 -2.34 -12.35
N GLY A 6 -5.01 -3.35 -13.07
CA GLY A 6 -3.71 -3.93 -12.82
C GLY A 6 -2.62 -3.25 -13.66
N ILE A 7 -1.53 -2.81 -13.03
CA ILE A 7 -0.37 -2.25 -13.72
C ILE A 7 0.76 -3.28 -13.69
N TYR A 8 1.18 -3.75 -14.88
CA TYR A 8 2.22 -4.76 -15.03
C TYR A 8 3.33 -4.27 -15.96
N GLY A 9 4.56 -4.65 -15.66
CA GLY A 9 5.73 -4.44 -16.52
C GLY A 9 6.94 -3.88 -15.79
N THR A 10 8.02 -3.70 -16.54
CA THR A 10 9.27 -3.11 -16.05
C THR A 10 9.30 -1.61 -16.37
N PRO A 11 9.49 -0.72 -15.36
CA PRO A 11 9.62 0.71 -15.57
C PRO A 11 10.67 1.08 -16.63
N GLY A 12 10.43 2.19 -17.35
CA GLY A 12 11.29 2.62 -18.44
C GLY A 12 12.74 2.89 -18.00
N GLN A 13 12.92 3.56 -16.85
CA GLN A 13 14.25 3.78 -16.25
C GLN A 13 14.99 2.46 -16.04
N VAL A 14 14.32 1.47 -15.44
CA VAL A 14 14.91 0.14 -15.19
C VAL A 14 15.33 -0.54 -16.50
N LYS A 15 14.51 -0.46 -17.55
CA LYS A 15 14.88 -1.00 -18.88
C LYS A 15 16.11 -0.31 -19.48
N ARG A 16 16.27 1.00 -19.23
CA ARG A 16 17.44 1.79 -19.66
C ARG A 16 18.63 1.68 -18.69
N LYS A 17 18.51 0.88 -17.63
CA LYS A 17 19.51 0.74 -16.56
C LYS A 17 19.81 2.07 -15.85
N GLU A 18 18.81 2.94 -15.76
CA GLU A 18 18.84 4.18 -14.99
C GLU A 18 18.35 3.92 -13.56
N PRO A 19 18.74 4.76 -12.58
CA PRO A 19 18.19 4.68 -11.24
C PRO A 19 16.66 4.82 -11.24
N TYR A 20 16.02 4.06 -10.35
CA TYR A 20 14.58 4.07 -10.19
C TYR A 20 14.22 3.78 -8.74
N ASN A 21 13.37 4.62 -8.16
CA ASN A 21 12.85 4.42 -6.82
C ASN A 21 11.43 3.81 -6.89
N PRO A 22 11.27 2.47 -6.76
CA PRO A 22 9.97 1.83 -6.79
C PRO A 22 9.08 2.29 -5.63
N THR A 23 9.67 2.56 -4.47
CA THR A 23 8.94 3.00 -3.28
C THR A 23 8.26 4.34 -3.51
N LYS A 24 8.99 5.34 -4.04
CA LYS A 24 8.45 6.66 -4.36
C LYS A 24 7.32 6.56 -5.40
N ALA A 25 7.48 5.72 -6.42
CA ALA A 25 6.46 5.51 -7.44
C ALA A 25 5.18 4.86 -6.86
N MET A 26 5.32 3.83 -6.03
CA MET A 26 4.19 3.19 -5.35
C MET A 26 3.44 4.17 -4.44
N ARG A 27 4.17 4.91 -3.60
CA ARG A 27 3.58 5.94 -2.71
C ARG A 27 2.77 6.99 -3.48
N ALA A 28 3.29 7.44 -4.63
CA ALA A 28 2.59 8.40 -5.50
C ALA A 28 1.32 7.81 -6.13
N MET A 29 1.37 6.54 -6.56
CA MET A 29 0.20 5.84 -7.10
C MET A 29 -0.89 5.63 -6.04
N GLU A 30 -0.51 5.25 -4.83
CA GLU A 30 -1.44 5.05 -3.71
C GLU A 30 -2.09 6.37 -3.28
N ASP A 31 -1.31 7.45 -3.18
CA ASP A 31 -1.83 8.79 -2.90
C ASP A 31 -2.82 9.27 -3.97
N PHE A 32 -2.48 9.10 -5.25
CA PHE A 32 -3.41 9.39 -6.34
C PHE A 32 -4.70 8.57 -6.23
N THR A 33 -4.57 7.26 -5.98
CA THR A 33 -5.70 6.34 -5.83
C THR A 33 -6.67 6.82 -4.75
N ARG A 34 -6.17 7.19 -3.56
CA ARG A 34 -7.00 7.74 -2.48
C ARG A 34 -7.65 9.08 -2.87
N LYS A 35 -6.91 9.98 -3.52
CA LYS A 35 -7.41 11.30 -3.93
C LYS A 35 -8.57 11.24 -4.90
N VAL A 36 -8.65 10.20 -5.73
CA VAL A 36 -9.77 9.99 -6.67
C VAL A 36 -10.90 9.15 -6.08
N GLY A 37 -10.87 8.85 -4.78
CA GLY A 37 -11.86 8.01 -4.11
C GLY A 37 -11.74 6.52 -4.46
N GLY A 38 -10.59 6.10 -4.95
CA GLY A 38 -10.24 4.69 -5.17
C GLY A 38 -9.59 4.07 -3.94
N TYR A 39 -9.29 2.78 -4.05
CA TYR A 39 -8.64 1.99 -3.01
C TYR A 39 -7.72 0.93 -3.64
N ALA A 40 -6.65 0.59 -2.92
CA ALA A 40 -5.75 -0.48 -3.32
C ALA A 40 -6.38 -1.86 -3.02
N PHE A 41 -6.13 -2.83 -3.89
CA PHE A 41 -6.50 -4.22 -3.65
C PHE A 41 -5.50 -4.87 -2.69
N LEU A 42 -6.01 -5.46 -1.60
CA LEU A 42 -5.23 -5.90 -0.43
C LEU A 42 -4.58 -7.29 -0.59
N TYR A 43 -4.16 -7.67 -1.80
CA TYR A 43 -3.45 -8.93 -2.06
C TYR A 43 -1.92 -8.77 -2.08
N ALA A 44 -1.43 -7.55 -2.31
CA ALA A 44 -0.02 -7.19 -2.34
C ALA A 44 0.31 -6.19 -1.24
N ASP A 45 1.60 -6.01 -0.98
CA ASP A 45 2.08 -5.01 -0.03
C ASP A 45 1.63 -3.61 -0.45
N ILE A 46 1.14 -2.84 0.51
CA ILE A 46 0.87 -1.41 0.38
C ILE A 46 1.99 -0.62 1.05
N PHE A 47 2.37 0.52 0.50
CA PHE A 47 3.43 1.36 1.07
C PHE A 47 2.83 2.55 1.84
N MET A 48 1.51 2.54 2.03
CA MET A 48 0.72 3.48 2.83
C MET A 48 1.07 3.41 4.32
N THR A 49 0.87 4.52 5.03
CA THR A 49 0.78 4.49 6.51
C THR A 49 -0.57 3.91 6.95
N GLU A 50 -0.72 3.55 8.23
CA GLU A 50 -2.01 3.08 8.76
C GLU A 50 -3.11 4.15 8.61
N ASP A 51 -2.77 5.42 8.85
CA ASP A 51 -3.70 6.54 8.70
C ASP A 51 -4.18 6.72 7.26
N GLU A 52 -3.29 6.56 6.28
CA GLU A 52 -3.64 6.61 4.86
C GLU A 52 -4.46 5.39 4.45
N PHE A 53 -4.13 4.20 4.96
CA PHE A 53 -4.90 2.99 4.73
C PHE A 53 -6.35 3.14 5.22
N ASN A 54 -6.53 3.72 6.41
CA ASN A 54 -7.85 3.94 7.02
C ASN A 54 -8.72 4.94 6.26
N GLN A 55 -8.16 5.73 5.33
CA GLN A 55 -8.94 6.60 4.44
C GLN A 55 -9.65 5.83 3.33
N MET A 56 -9.21 4.62 3.00
CA MET A 56 -9.78 3.83 1.90
C MET A 56 -11.13 3.17 2.27
N PHE A 57 -11.35 2.88 3.56
CA PHE A 57 -12.48 2.05 4.01
C PHE A 57 -13.12 2.59 5.29
N ASP A 58 -14.44 2.48 5.40
CA ASP A 58 -15.11 2.54 6.69
C ASP A 58 -14.92 1.21 7.44
N LEU A 59 -14.07 1.23 8.46
CA LEU A 59 -13.72 0.05 9.26
C LEU A 59 -14.69 -0.20 10.44
N THR A 60 -15.78 0.55 10.58
CA THR A 60 -16.71 0.43 11.71
C THR A 60 -17.24 -0.99 11.88
N LEU A 61 -17.77 -1.59 10.79
CA LEU A 61 -18.28 -2.96 10.84
C LEU A 61 -17.17 -3.98 11.09
N TYR A 62 -16.01 -3.79 10.45
CA TYR A 62 -14.84 -4.65 10.64
C TYR A 62 -14.40 -4.70 12.11
N ASN A 63 -14.31 -3.54 12.76
CA ASN A 63 -13.95 -3.44 14.17
C ASN A 63 -15.01 -4.08 15.08
N ASN A 64 -16.30 -3.84 14.81
CA ASN A 64 -17.39 -4.44 15.59
C ASN A 64 -17.39 -5.98 15.53
N VAL A 65 -17.14 -6.55 14.34
CA VAL A 65 -17.06 -8.00 14.17
C VAL A 65 -15.83 -8.56 14.88
N ARG A 66 -14.68 -7.89 14.80
CA ARG A 66 -13.48 -8.33 15.51
C ARG A 66 -13.67 -8.38 17.02
N GLU A 67 -14.33 -7.37 17.59
CA GLU A 67 -14.64 -7.36 19.01
C GLU A 67 -15.58 -8.50 19.39
N LYS A 68 -16.69 -8.65 18.65
CA LYS A 68 -17.72 -9.67 18.90
C LYS A 68 -17.18 -11.09 18.94
N TYR A 69 -16.17 -11.38 18.12
CA TYR A 69 -15.59 -12.73 17.99
C TYR A 69 -14.18 -12.84 18.60
N HIS A 70 -13.79 -11.89 19.46
CA HIS A 70 -12.49 -11.91 20.16
C HIS A 70 -11.28 -12.03 19.22
N CYS A 71 -11.37 -11.41 18.04
CA CYS A 71 -10.32 -11.46 17.02
C CYS A 71 -9.13 -10.52 17.31
N ASN A 72 -9.28 -9.58 18.25
CA ASN A 72 -8.25 -8.57 18.51
C ASN A 72 -6.93 -9.17 18.96
N ASP A 73 -6.97 -10.25 19.76
CA ASP A 73 -5.78 -10.97 20.23
C ASP A 73 -5.48 -12.23 19.39
N ALA A 74 -6.44 -12.68 18.57
CA ALA A 74 -6.31 -13.90 17.79
C ALA A 74 -5.74 -13.68 16.38
N PHE A 75 -5.95 -12.51 15.78
CA PHE A 75 -5.58 -12.24 14.39
C PHE A 75 -5.00 -10.82 14.19
N PRO A 76 -4.04 -10.64 13.28
CA PRO A 76 -3.56 -9.31 12.89
C PRO A 76 -4.69 -8.44 12.33
N LYS A 77 -4.51 -7.11 12.34
CA LYS A 77 -5.42 -6.24 11.60
C LYS A 77 -5.16 -6.34 10.09
N LEU A 78 -6.09 -5.83 9.28
CA LEU A 78 -5.91 -5.75 7.83
C LEU A 78 -4.62 -5.02 7.47
N TYR A 79 -4.36 -3.85 8.07
CA TYR A 79 -3.13 -3.10 7.85
C TYR A 79 -1.88 -3.92 8.21
N ASP A 80 -1.87 -4.58 9.37
CA ASP A 80 -0.74 -5.41 9.80
C ASP A 80 -0.42 -6.53 8.81
N LYS A 81 -1.44 -7.05 8.12
CA LYS A 81 -1.29 -8.11 7.12
C LYS A 81 -0.66 -7.61 5.81
N VAL A 82 -0.93 -6.38 5.40
CA VAL A 82 -0.55 -5.86 4.07
C VAL A 82 0.55 -4.81 4.10
N LYS A 83 0.93 -4.32 5.28
CA LYS A 83 2.11 -3.47 5.40
C LYS A 83 3.37 -4.33 5.15
N PRO A 84 4.44 -3.76 4.60
CA PRO A 84 5.67 -4.51 4.38
C PRO A 84 6.30 -4.91 5.72
N GLU A 85 6.97 -6.06 5.75
CA GLU A 85 7.69 -6.53 6.94
C GLU A 85 9.00 -5.77 7.19
N ILE A 86 9.49 -5.04 6.18
CA ILE A 86 10.72 -4.26 6.20
C ILE A 86 10.45 -2.78 5.93
N ASP A 87 11.38 -1.92 6.31
CA ASP A 87 11.29 -0.48 6.03
C ASP A 87 11.63 -0.18 4.55
N VAL A 88 10.63 -0.35 3.69
CA VAL A 88 10.73 -0.08 2.24
C VAL A 88 10.96 1.40 1.93
N ILE A 89 10.64 2.31 2.86
CA ILE A 89 10.87 3.75 2.70
C ILE A 89 12.36 4.03 2.81
N THR A 90 12.98 3.64 3.91
CA THR A 90 14.43 3.80 4.12
C THR A 90 15.24 3.08 3.03
N ILE A 91 14.81 1.88 2.62
CA ILE A 91 15.46 1.15 1.51
C ILE A 91 15.35 1.94 0.20
N GLY A 92 14.17 2.46 -0.12
CA GLY A 92 13.94 3.27 -1.31
C GLY A 92 14.77 4.55 -1.32
N GLU A 93 14.86 5.26 -0.20
CA GLU A 93 15.66 6.47 -0.05
C GLU A 93 17.17 6.20 -0.18
N LYS A 94 17.63 5.07 0.34
CA LYS A 94 19.05 4.69 0.31
C LYS A 94 19.50 4.20 -1.06
N TYR A 95 18.70 3.39 -1.73
CA TYR A 95 19.12 2.67 -2.94
C TYR A 95 18.43 3.15 -4.23
N GLY A 96 17.34 3.91 -4.13
CA GLY A 96 16.57 4.41 -5.26
C GLY A 96 17.01 5.79 -5.75
N GLN A 97 18.22 6.25 -5.41
CA GLN A 97 18.64 7.63 -5.70
C GLN A 97 18.76 7.89 -7.21
N GLU A 98 17.96 8.85 -7.69
CA GLU A 98 18.21 9.58 -8.94
C GLU A 98 19.40 10.52 -8.66
N ASN A 99 20.49 10.41 -9.42
CA ASN A 99 21.64 11.33 -9.31
C ASN A 99 21.23 12.78 -9.55
#